data_AF-A0A482WVW2-F1
#
_entry.id   AF-A0A482WVW2-F1
#
_cell.length_a   1.000
_cell.length_b   1.000
_cell.length_c   1.000
_cell.angle_alpha   90.00
_cell.angle_beta   90.00
_cell.angle_gamma   90.00
#
_symmetry.space_group_name_H-M   'P 1'
#
loop_
_entity.id
_entity.type
_entity.pdbx_description
1 polymer ?
#
loop_
_entity_poly.entity_id
_entity_poly.type
_entity_poly.pdbx_seq_one_letter_code
_entity_poly.pdbx_strand_id
1 'polypeptide(L)'
;MPVVGRMLNMTTEIFDIADGPLLQTFFVSPSNNMCFHGKCSYYCDTSHAVCGSPDTLEGSFAAFLPSREFGNRKVWRHPWRRSYHKRRKAQWEQGSVPTVDAGWCNPAIFLIRINL
;
A
#
# COMPACT_ATOMS: atom_id res chain seq x y z
N MET A 1 15.31 2.46 -4.64
CA MET A 1 14.27 3.28 -5.29
C MET A 1 14.19 4.59 -4.54
N PRO A 2 14.39 5.73 -5.20
CA PRO A 2 14.20 7.03 -4.55
C PRO A 2 12.73 7.18 -4.14
N VAL A 3 12.51 7.73 -2.94
CA VAL A 3 11.19 8.01 -2.38
C VAL A 3 11.21 9.43 -1.85
N VAL A 4 10.17 10.21 -2.15
CA VAL A 4 10.03 11.60 -1.68
C VAL A 4 8.66 11.80 -1.04
N GLY A 5 8.60 12.64 -0.01
CA GLY A 5 7.32 13.14 0.54
C GLY A 5 6.81 14.29 -0.32
N ARG A 6 5.49 14.34 -0.56
CA ARG A 6 4.86 15.42 -1.30
C ARG A 6 3.46 15.71 -0.76
N MET A 7 3.12 17.00 -0.68
CA MET A 7 1.75 17.47 -0.47
C MET A 7 1.00 17.49 -1.80
N LEU A 8 -0.22 16.93 -1.80
CA LEU A 8 -1.10 16.83 -2.95
C LEU A 8 -2.40 17.56 -2.69
N ASN A 9 -2.98 18.11 -3.75
CA ASN A 9 -4.38 18.49 -3.73
C ASN A 9 -5.23 17.28 -4.19
N MET A 10 -6.04 16.73 -3.30
CA MET A 10 -6.83 15.54 -3.58
C MET A 10 -7.89 15.77 -4.67
N THR A 11 -8.42 16.98 -4.78
CA THR A 11 -9.46 17.29 -5.77
C THR A 11 -8.86 17.24 -7.17
N THR A 12 -7.80 18.02 -7.40
CA THR A 12 -7.24 18.19 -8.75
C THR A 12 -6.28 17.09 -9.16
N GLU A 13 -5.54 16.50 -8.21
CA GLU A 13 -4.50 15.51 -8.52
C GLU A 13 -4.93 14.07 -8.29
N ILE A 14 -6.10 13.83 -7.70
CA ILE A 14 -6.59 12.46 -7.49
C ILE A 14 -8.02 12.34 -7.99
N PHE A 15 -8.96 13.14 -7.48
CA PHE A 15 -10.37 13.02 -7.83
C PHE A 15 -10.64 13.30 -9.30
N ASP A 16 -10.05 14.34 -9.89
CA ASP A 16 -10.30 14.68 -11.31
C ASP A 16 -9.65 13.68 -12.30
N ILE A 17 -8.63 12.94 -11.87
CA ILE A 17 -7.88 12.01 -12.73
C ILE A 17 -8.10 10.53 -12.39
N ALA A 18 -8.76 10.23 -11.27
CA ALA A 18 -8.95 8.85 -10.83
C ALA A 18 -9.94 8.11 -11.72
N ASP A 19 -9.75 6.80 -11.84
CA ASP A 19 -10.64 5.94 -12.62
C ASP A 19 -11.67 5.22 -11.75
N GLY A 20 -12.86 5.00 -12.33
CA GLY A 20 -13.99 4.19 -11.87
C GLY A 20 -14.00 3.74 -10.40
N PRO A 21 -13.36 2.61 -10.05
CA PRO A 21 -13.44 2.02 -8.72
C PRO A 21 -12.82 2.88 -7.61
N LEU A 22 -11.89 3.80 -7.93
CA LEU A 22 -11.33 4.72 -6.94
C LEU A 22 -12.26 5.92 -6.75
N LEU A 23 -12.80 6.49 -7.84
CA LEU A 23 -13.74 7.61 -7.80
C LEU A 23 -14.96 7.35 -6.91
N GLN A 24 -15.52 6.14 -6.99
CA GLN A 24 -16.71 5.76 -6.21
C GLN A 24 -16.46 5.70 -4.70
N THR A 25 -15.20 5.73 -4.26
CA THR A 25 -14.83 5.69 -2.82
C THR A 25 -14.63 7.06 -2.19
N PHE A 26 -14.76 8.13 -2.98
CA PHE A 26 -14.69 9.49 -2.47
C PHE A 26 -15.99 9.91 -1.79
N PHE A 27 -15.88 10.62 -0.67
CA PHE A 27 -17.02 11.20 0.04
C PHE A 27 -16.59 12.42 0.86
N VAL A 28 -17.55 13.26 1.22
CA VAL A 28 -17.33 14.40 2.12
C VAL A 28 -17.69 14.00 3.55
N SER A 29 -16.74 14.16 4.47
CA SER A 29 -16.96 13.89 5.89
C SER A 29 -17.92 14.89 6.54
N PRO A 30 -18.53 14.58 7.71
CA PRO A 30 -19.35 15.54 8.46
C PRO A 30 -18.62 16.85 8.83
N SER A 31 -17.29 16.80 8.87
CA SER A 31 -16.41 17.96 9.11
C SER A 31 -16.08 18.75 7.83
N ASN A 32 -16.76 18.46 6.72
CA ASN A 32 -16.57 19.10 5.43
C ASN A 32 -15.16 18.93 4.82
N ASN A 33 -14.46 17.85 5.21
CA ASN A 33 -13.20 17.45 4.59
C ASN A 33 -13.46 16.42 3.49
N MET A 34 -12.68 16.49 2.42
CA MET A 34 -12.71 15.49 1.36
C MET A 34 -11.97 14.23 1.81
N CYS A 35 -12.58 13.06 1.59
CA CYS A 35 -12.03 11.78 2.03
C CYS A 35 -12.17 10.72 0.95
N PHE A 36 -11.30 9.71 0.98
CA PHE A 36 -11.45 8.49 0.20
C PHE A 36 -10.83 7.29 0.92
N HIS A 37 -11.29 6.08 0.61
CA HIS A 37 -10.74 4.85 1.21
C HIS A 37 -10.18 3.86 0.17
N GLY A 38 -10.50 4.01 -1.11
CA GLY A 38 -10.03 3.10 -2.16
C GLY A 38 -10.53 1.65 -1.97
N LYS A 39 -9.92 0.71 -2.69
CA LYS A 39 -10.30 -0.71 -2.67
C LYS A 39 -9.12 -1.60 -2.28
N CYS A 40 -9.13 -2.11 -1.06
CA CYS A 40 -8.10 -3.00 -0.53
C CYS A 40 -8.63 -4.04 0.44
N SER A 41 -7.77 -5.00 0.80
CA SER A 41 -8.10 -6.06 1.74
C SER A 41 -7.97 -5.67 3.22
N TYR A 42 -7.29 -4.56 3.53
CA TYR A 42 -6.95 -4.21 4.91
C TYR A 42 -7.09 -2.71 5.15
N TYR A 43 -8.10 -2.32 5.95
CA TYR A 43 -8.41 -0.93 6.29
C TYR A 43 -8.81 -0.04 5.10
N CYS A 44 -9.54 -0.55 4.11
CA CYS A 44 -10.18 0.27 3.05
C CYS A 44 -11.70 0.33 3.21
N ASP A 45 -12.13 0.79 4.39
CA ASP A 45 -13.54 1.02 4.73
C ASP A 45 -13.75 2.49 5.10
N THR A 46 -15.01 2.92 5.14
CA THR A 46 -15.39 4.30 5.51
C THR A 46 -14.90 4.73 6.89
N SER A 47 -14.73 3.79 7.83
CA SER A 47 -14.21 4.05 9.18
C SER A 47 -12.71 4.34 9.22
N HIS A 48 -11.97 3.96 8.18
CA HIS A 48 -10.52 4.14 8.06
C HIS A 48 -10.17 4.94 6.80
N ALA A 49 -11.09 5.79 6.34
CA ALA A 49 -10.86 6.63 5.17
C ALA A 49 -9.73 7.64 5.44
N VAL A 50 -8.98 7.93 4.38
CA VAL A 50 -7.96 8.98 4.40
C VAL A 50 -8.66 10.28 4.05
N CYS A 51 -8.53 11.28 4.92
CA CYS A 51 -9.14 12.58 4.79
C CYS A 51 -8.07 13.66 4.75
N GLY A 52 -8.31 14.70 3.97
CA GLY A 52 -7.48 15.91 3.97
C GLY A 52 -7.96 16.95 4.95
N SER A 53 -7.32 18.12 4.91
CA SER A 53 -7.72 19.29 5.69
C SER A 53 -7.50 20.59 4.89
N PRO A 54 -8.51 21.09 4.15
CA PRO A 54 -9.77 20.44 3.78
C PRO A 54 -9.64 19.42 2.63
N ASP A 55 -8.71 19.66 1.71
CA ASP A 55 -8.47 18.87 0.48
C ASP A 55 -6.98 18.56 0.22
N THR A 56 -6.09 18.95 1.14
CA THR A 56 -4.65 18.65 1.04
C THR A 56 -4.30 17.33 1.74
N LEU A 57 -3.41 16.56 1.13
CA LEU A 57 -2.95 15.28 1.66
C LEU A 57 -1.45 15.08 1.45
N GLU A 58 -0.73 14.66 2.49
CA GLU A 58 0.67 14.26 2.39
C GLU A 58 0.78 12.79 1.97
N GLY A 59 1.61 12.52 0.97
CA GLY A 59 1.88 11.17 0.47
C GLY A 59 3.36 10.92 0.21
N SER A 60 3.74 9.64 0.21
CA SER A 60 5.08 9.21 -0.22
C SER A 60 5.04 8.72 -1.66
N PHE A 61 5.93 9.26 -2.48
CA PHE A 61 6.04 8.94 -3.90
C PHE A 61 7.31 8.17 -4.13
N ALA A 62 7.17 6.87 -4.40
CA ALA A 62 8.26 5.99 -4.74
C ALA A 62 8.40 5.89 -6.26
N ALA A 63 9.61 6.08 -6.78
CA ALA A 63 9.87 5.82 -8.19
C ALA A 63 9.64 4.33 -8.50
N PHE A 64 8.92 4.07 -9.59
CA PHE A 64 8.65 2.72 -10.04
C PHE A 64 9.95 1.98 -10.41
N LEU A 65 10.03 0.72 -10.00
CA LEU A 65 11.02 -0.19 -10.56
C LEU A 65 10.70 -0.45 -12.03
N PRO A 66 11.72 -0.69 -12.89
CA PRO A 66 11.51 -1.05 -14.30
C PRO A 66 10.50 -2.18 -14.45
N SER A 67 9.69 -2.14 -15.52
CA SER A 67 8.69 -3.19 -15.78
C SER A 67 9.33 -4.58 -15.74
N ARG A 68 8.52 -5.59 -15.36
CA ARG A 68 8.98 -6.99 -15.29
C ARG A 68 9.48 -7.49 -16.65
N GLU A 69 8.99 -6.90 -17.74
CA GLU A 69 9.42 -7.20 -19.12
C GLU A 69 10.89 -6.85 -19.38
N PHE A 70 11.40 -5.78 -18.77
CA PHE A 70 12.79 -5.32 -18.94
C PHE A 70 13.74 -5.80 -17.84
N GLY A 71 13.20 -6.37 -16.75
CA GLY A 71 14.00 -6.78 -15.60
C GLY A 71 13.29 -7.83 -14.75
N ASN A 72 13.79 -9.06 -14.81
CA ASN A 72 13.32 -10.15 -13.96
C ASN A 72 13.67 -9.90 -12.50
N ARG A 73 12.65 -9.93 -11.64
CA ARG A 73 12.79 -9.75 -10.19
C ARG A 73 12.53 -11.07 -9.49
N LYS A 74 13.51 -11.55 -8.72
CA LYS A 74 13.33 -12.71 -7.84
C LYS A 74 12.74 -12.27 -6.51
N VAL A 75 11.70 -12.96 -6.05
CA VAL A 75 11.10 -12.70 -4.73
C VAL A 75 11.45 -13.85 -3.80
N TRP A 76 12.28 -13.56 -2.80
CA TRP A 76 12.77 -14.54 -1.85
C TRP A 76 11.93 -14.52 -0.57
N ARG A 77 11.75 -15.70 0.03
CA ARG A 77 11.18 -15.79 1.38
C ARG A 77 12.30 -15.70 2.40
N HIS A 78 12.25 -14.66 3.21
CA HIS A 78 13.28 -14.43 4.22
C HIS A 78 13.24 -15.53 5.31
N PRO A 79 14.38 -16.12 5.70
CA PRO A 79 14.43 -17.19 6.70
C PRO A 79 13.86 -16.78 8.07
N TRP A 80 14.02 -15.50 8.43
CA TRP A 80 13.49 -14.92 9.66
C TRP A 80 12.08 -14.32 9.51
N ARG A 81 11.33 -14.70 8.48
CA ARG A 81 9.92 -14.27 8.33
C ARG A 81 9.11 -14.69 9.56
N ARG A 82 8.29 -13.77 10.07
CA ARG A 82 7.37 -14.03 11.20
C ARG A 82 6.20 -14.92 10.79
N SER A 83 5.50 -15.49 11.77
CA SER A 83 4.29 -16.30 11.54
C SER A 83 3.08 -15.49 11.09
N TYR A 84 3.06 -14.18 11.37
CA TYR A 84 1.91 -13.28 11.20
C TYR A 84 0.62 -13.82 11.84
N HIS A 85 0.74 -14.56 12.93
CA HIS A 85 -0.38 -15.17 13.63
C HIS A 85 -0.27 -14.93 15.14
N LYS A 86 -1.34 -14.41 15.76
CA LYS A 86 -1.33 -13.90 17.14
C LYS A 86 -0.82 -14.90 18.19
N ARG A 87 -1.13 -16.20 18.03
CA ARG A 87 -0.79 -17.25 19.01
C ARG A 87 0.39 -18.15 18.59
N ARG A 88 0.87 -18.06 17.36
CA ARG A 88 1.86 -19.00 16.82
C ARG A 88 3.22 -18.31 16.72
N LYS A 89 4.25 -18.89 17.31
CA LYS A 89 5.63 -18.40 17.18
C LYS A 89 6.25 -18.85 15.85
N ALA A 90 7.22 -18.09 15.34
CA ALA A 90 8.04 -18.51 14.21
C ALA A 90 9.04 -19.61 14.63
N GLN A 91 9.64 -20.32 13.66
CA GLN A 91 10.61 -21.39 13.93
C GLN A 91 11.86 -20.83 14.63
N TRP A 92 12.43 -19.74 14.09
CA TRP A 92 13.57 -19.07 14.71
C TRP A 92 13.31 -18.53 16.12
N GLU A 93 12.06 -18.22 16.47
CA GLU A 93 11.67 -17.80 17.83
C GLU A 93 11.61 -18.97 18.83
N GLN A 94 11.58 -20.21 18.35
CA GLN A 94 11.56 -21.44 19.16
C GLN A 94 12.96 -22.08 19.30
N GLY A 95 14.00 -21.41 18.80
CA GLY A 95 15.38 -21.89 18.85
C GLY A 95 15.77 -22.84 17.71
N SER A 96 14.88 -23.13 16.76
CA SER A 96 15.23 -23.86 15.54
C SER A 96 15.84 -22.93 14.49
N VAL A 97 17.02 -23.27 13.99
CA VAL A 97 17.66 -22.53 12.88
C VAL A 97 16.84 -22.80 11.62
N PRO A 98 16.25 -21.77 10.96
CA PRO A 98 15.49 -21.99 9.74
C PRO A 98 16.41 -22.50 8.63
N THR A 99 16.01 -23.57 7.96
CA THR A 99 16.58 -23.93 6.65
C THR A 99 16.23 -22.82 5.65
N VAL A 100 17.22 -22.37 4.89
CA VAL A 100 17.07 -21.36 3.82
C VAL A 100 16.33 -21.97 2.63
N ASP A 101 15.06 -22.33 2.81
CA ASP A 101 14.26 -22.90 1.73
C ASP A 101 13.78 -21.78 0.81
N ALA A 102 14.29 -21.80 -0.43
CA ALA A 102 13.96 -20.89 -1.52
C ALA A 102 12.49 -21.07 -1.98
N GLY A 103 11.53 -20.55 -1.19
CA GLY A 103 10.10 -20.72 -1.45
C GLY A 103 9.36 -19.39 -1.60
N TRP A 104 9.18 -18.95 -2.85
CA TRP A 104 8.19 -18.01 -3.40
C TRP A 104 7.44 -17.07 -2.43
N CYS A 105 7.65 -15.76 -2.63
CA CYS A 105 6.91 -14.72 -1.93
C CYS A 105 5.96 -14.00 -2.91
N ASN A 106 4.65 -13.99 -2.61
CA ASN A 106 3.67 -13.14 -3.28
C ASN A 106 3.78 -11.72 -2.68
N PRO A 107 4.16 -10.69 -3.46
CA PRO A 107 4.19 -9.32 -2.97
C PRO A 107 2.78 -8.72 -3.07
N ALA A 108 2.03 -8.74 -1.98
CA ALA A 108 0.93 -7.80 -1.79
C ALA A 108 1.51 -6.55 -1.11
N ILE A 109 2.19 -5.70 -1.88
CA ILE A 109 2.51 -4.34 -1.47
C ILE A 109 1.42 -3.45 -2.05
N PHE A 110 0.77 -2.68 -1.18
CA PHE A 110 -0.19 -1.65 -1.56
C PHE A 110 0.55 -0.53 -2.30
N LEU A 111 0.33 -0.44 -3.61
CA LEU A 111 0.68 0.71 -4.42
C LEU A 111 -0.63 1.20 -5.03
N ILE A 112 -1.09 2.37 -4.59
CA ILE A 112 -2.08 3.11 -5.38
C ILE A 112 -1.35 3.55 -6.64
N ARG A 113 -1.55 2.81 -7.73
CA ARG A 113 -1.07 3.20 -9.04
C ARG A 113 -1.97 4.32 -9.52
N ILE A 114 -1.59 5.55 -9.22
CA ILE A 114 -2.13 6.73 -9.91
C ILE A 114 -1.38 6.75 -11.25
N ASN A 115 -2.05 6.38 -12.34
CA ASN A 115 -1.53 6.69 -13.66
C ASN A 115 -1.64 8.22 -13.78
N LEU A 116 -0.50 8.90 -13.87
CA LEU A 116 -0.43 10.26 -14.41
C LEU A 116 -0.48 10.19 -15.93
#